data_AF-A0A162VWP7-F1
#
_entry.id   AF-A0A162VWP7-F1
#
_cell.length_a   1.000
_cell.length_b   1.000
_cell.length_c   1.000
_cell.angle_alpha   90.00
_cell.angle_beta   90.00
_cell.angle_gamma   90.00
#
_symmetry.space_group_name_H-M   'P 1'
#
loop_
_entity.id
_entity.type
_entity.pdbx_description
1 polymer ?
#
loop_
_entity_poly.entity_id
_entity_poly.type
_entity_poly.pdbx_seq_one_letter_code
_entity_poly.pdbx_strand_id
1 'polypeptide(L)'
;MSRAAHFQSLNTDQTYDLAVIGGGATGLGVALDAALRGFSVVLLESHDFAGGTSSRATKLLHGGVRYLAQGNVALVREALAERSTVLRNAPHLAQPLPFVMPSYQWWQSPFYGLGLKLYDLMAGKAGLGRTEFLNAQQTLAALPGLKAAGLKGGVKYWDGQFDDARLALALARTAKVAGATVLNYAEVTALRMGIRKDGRSDPSEIDIIDRLSGDTATVSANCVVNATGVWVDALRNKAMAGVPGAVPSQMVSPSQGVHVVVDRDFMPGNHALLMPKTRDGRVLFAVPWMGKLILGTTDTPRKDIPREPGAFAEELEFILSEAAHVLSRPVTRADIRSIWVGLRPLVAPPRTEEGGTKTISREHTIVVDPNGLLTVTGGKWTTYRAMAEDVLNKCFDKGLLSTRPSANTKNHRLLGAPGKNAPPSPIFAGPGVHLYGTEMAAVETCPGHENVLGMGLTEAMVRYAVREEYAYTVEDVLARRWRVLFLDAKVASSMGAAVAAIMQSEGVDNPRLTEFLKLCEHYLPG
;
A
#
# COMPACT_ATOMS: atom_id res chain seq x y z
N MET A 1 20.09 18.52 3.40
CA MET A 1 21.09 17.54 3.93
C MET A 1 20.89 16.24 3.16
N SER A 2 21.96 15.57 2.72
CA SER A 2 21.86 14.25 2.08
C SER A 2 21.41 13.19 3.09
N ARG A 3 20.86 12.05 2.64
CA ARG A 3 20.48 10.96 3.55
C ARG A 3 21.67 10.43 4.35
N ALA A 4 22.84 10.28 3.72
CA ALA A 4 24.04 9.83 4.42
C ALA A 4 24.42 10.77 5.57
N ALA A 5 24.38 12.09 5.35
CA ALA A 5 24.62 13.06 6.40
C ALA A 5 23.54 13.03 7.50
N HIS A 6 22.28 12.77 7.15
CA HIS A 6 21.19 12.59 8.12
C HIS A 6 21.35 11.30 8.93
N PHE A 7 21.79 10.20 8.31
CA PHE A 7 22.09 8.96 9.02
C PHE A 7 23.22 9.17 10.03
N GLN A 8 24.30 9.86 9.62
CA GLN A 8 25.40 10.19 10.51
C GLN A 8 24.98 11.11 11.67
N SER A 9 24.03 12.02 11.46
CA SER A 9 23.51 12.90 12.52
C SER A 9 22.66 12.16 13.57
N LEU A 10 22.31 10.88 13.34
CA LEU A 10 21.62 10.08 14.35
C LEU A 10 22.51 9.68 15.52
N ASN A 11 23.84 9.67 15.35
CA ASN A 11 24.80 9.42 16.42
C ASN A 11 25.01 10.67 17.29
N THR A 12 23.92 11.25 17.78
CA THR A 12 23.93 12.41 18.68
C THR A 12 23.18 12.06 19.97
N ASP A 13 23.39 12.83 21.04
CA ASP A 13 22.68 12.66 22.33
C ASP A 13 21.19 13.09 22.26
N GLN A 14 20.60 13.16 21.05
CA GLN A 14 19.21 13.54 20.86
C GLN A 14 18.28 12.35 21.11
N THR A 15 17.40 12.50 22.11
CA THR A 15 16.29 11.58 22.33
C THR A 15 15.05 12.02 21.57
N TYR A 16 14.50 11.14 20.75
CA TYR A 16 13.21 11.35 20.09
C TYR A 16 12.04 11.06 21.03
N ASP A 17 10.92 11.76 20.85
CA ASP A 17 9.67 11.40 21.53
C ASP A 17 9.18 10.04 21.05
N LEU A 18 9.24 9.80 19.74
CA LEU A 18 8.68 8.61 19.11
C LEU A 18 9.58 8.06 18.00
N ALA A 19 9.92 6.77 18.11
CA ALA A 19 10.46 5.97 17.02
C ALA A 19 9.38 5.07 16.40
N VAL A 20 9.26 5.10 15.07
CA VAL A 20 8.36 4.25 14.30
C VAL A 20 9.18 3.30 13.42
N ILE A 21 9.01 2.00 13.60
CA ILE A 21 9.75 0.98 12.87
C ILE A 21 8.85 0.37 11.79
N GLY A 22 9.19 0.60 10.53
CA GLY A 22 8.45 0.16 9.34
C GLY A 22 7.86 1.31 8.53
N GLY A 23 8.32 1.48 7.29
CA GLY A 23 7.90 2.51 6.34
C GLY A 23 6.80 2.07 5.38
N GLY A 24 5.88 1.23 5.86
CA GLY A 24 4.62 0.93 5.18
C GLY A 24 3.53 1.97 5.49
N ALA A 25 2.33 1.78 4.94
CA ALA A 25 1.19 2.68 5.17
C ALA A 25 0.92 2.97 6.65
N THR A 26 0.99 1.93 7.49
CA THR A 26 0.78 2.04 8.94
C THR A 26 1.81 2.95 9.60
N GLY A 27 3.11 2.66 9.46
CA GLY A 27 4.14 3.45 10.11
C GLY A 27 4.25 4.87 9.56
N LEU A 28 4.09 5.06 8.26
CA LEU A 28 4.06 6.39 7.64
C LEU A 28 2.87 7.22 8.12
N GLY A 29 1.69 6.60 8.30
CA GLY A 29 0.53 7.24 8.89
C GLY A 29 0.79 7.69 10.33
N VAL A 30 1.36 6.81 11.15
CA VAL A 30 1.71 7.10 12.56
C VAL A 30 2.73 8.23 12.63
N ALA A 31 3.80 8.18 11.83
CA ALA A 31 4.84 9.20 11.81
C ALA A 31 4.31 10.57 11.39
N LEU A 32 3.46 10.63 10.35
CA LEU A 32 2.84 11.88 9.92
C LEU A 32 1.90 12.46 10.98
N ASP A 33 1.00 11.64 11.55
CA ASP A 33 0.07 12.11 12.57
C ASP A 33 0.83 12.62 13.81
N ALA A 34 1.87 11.91 14.25
CA ALA A 34 2.70 12.31 15.38
C ALA A 34 3.48 13.62 15.11
N ALA A 35 4.10 13.73 13.95
CA ALA A 35 4.83 14.95 13.57
C ALA A 35 3.92 16.17 13.50
N LEU A 36 2.69 16.02 12.98
CA LEU A 36 1.71 17.11 12.94
C LEU A 36 1.17 17.50 14.33
N ARG A 37 1.27 16.61 15.33
CA ARG A 37 1.04 16.95 16.76
C ARG A 37 2.28 17.58 17.41
N GLY A 38 3.37 17.76 16.65
CA GLY A 38 4.62 18.40 17.06
C GLY A 38 5.59 17.48 17.79
N PHE A 39 5.41 16.16 17.78
CA PHE A 39 6.37 15.25 18.39
C PHE A 39 7.67 15.23 17.57
N SER A 40 8.80 15.06 18.25
CA SER A 40 10.05 14.68 17.57
C SER A 40 9.97 13.20 17.17
N VAL A 41 9.97 12.94 15.86
CA VAL A 41 9.71 11.61 15.30
C VAL A 41 10.89 11.13 14.47
N VAL A 42 11.27 9.87 14.64
CA VAL A 42 12.16 9.13 13.76
C VAL A 42 11.45 7.90 13.19
N LEU A 43 11.42 7.76 11.87
CA LEU A 43 10.90 6.58 11.18
C LEU A 43 12.02 5.84 10.47
N LEU A 44 12.10 4.53 10.72
CA LEU A 44 13.15 3.65 10.24
C LEU A 44 12.53 2.54 9.38
N GLU A 45 12.86 2.51 8.09
CA GLU A 45 12.45 1.46 7.16
C GLU A 45 13.68 0.72 6.66
N SER A 46 13.66 -0.61 6.76
CA SER A 46 14.78 -1.45 6.35
C SER A 46 15.05 -1.44 4.85
N HIS A 47 14.08 -1.18 3.98
CA HIS A 47 14.28 -1.09 2.52
C HIS A 47 13.76 0.24 2.00
N ASP A 48 13.19 0.32 0.81
CA ASP A 48 12.49 1.51 0.38
C ASP A 48 11.10 1.64 1.02
N PHE A 49 10.58 2.86 1.09
CA PHE A 49 9.22 3.11 1.56
C PHE A 49 8.20 2.33 0.74
N ALA A 50 7.22 1.73 1.41
CA ALA A 50 6.28 0.78 0.83
C ALA A 50 6.89 -0.45 0.14
N GLY A 51 8.17 -0.79 0.39
CA GLY A 51 8.85 -1.96 -0.18
C GLY A 51 8.26 -3.32 0.22
N GLY A 52 7.35 -3.37 1.20
CA GLY A 52 6.58 -4.56 1.61
C GLY A 52 5.16 -4.61 1.03
N THR A 53 4.19 -5.05 1.85
CA THR A 53 2.78 -5.20 1.45
C THR A 53 2.15 -3.93 0.88
N SER A 54 2.59 -2.75 1.34
CA SER A 54 1.98 -1.46 0.99
C SER A 54 2.16 -1.02 -0.47
N SER A 55 2.96 -1.72 -1.29
CA SER A 55 3.05 -1.48 -2.75
C SER A 55 2.43 -2.60 -3.60
N ARG A 56 1.78 -3.58 -2.95
CA ARG A 56 1.30 -4.84 -3.52
C ARG A 56 -0.20 -5.03 -3.28
N ALA A 57 -0.95 -3.94 -3.11
CA ALA A 57 -2.41 -3.98 -2.99
C ALA A 57 -3.08 -4.18 -4.35
N THR A 58 -4.40 -4.43 -4.37
CA THR A 58 -5.22 -4.40 -5.60
C THR A 58 -5.33 -2.99 -6.21
N LYS A 59 -4.71 -1.98 -5.58
CA LYS A 59 -4.76 -0.55 -5.98
C LYS A 59 -6.14 0.07 -5.81
N LEU A 60 -6.89 -0.42 -4.83
CA LEU A 60 -8.26 0.00 -4.50
C LEU A 60 -8.38 0.42 -3.04
N LEU A 61 -9.07 1.54 -2.82
CA LEU A 61 -9.50 2.03 -1.52
C LEU A 61 -10.94 1.58 -1.30
N HIS A 62 -11.10 0.31 -0.92
CA HIS A 62 -12.42 -0.28 -0.75
C HIS A 62 -13.13 0.22 0.50
N GLY A 63 -14.37 0.67 0.34
CA GLY A 63 -15.26 0.92 1.48
C GLY A 63 -15.96 -0.33 2.01
N GLY A 64 -15.69 -1.52 1.44
CA GLY A 64 -16.01 -2.78 2.11
C GLY A 64 -17.41 -3.36 1.89
N VAL A 65 -17.96 -3.28 0.67
CA VAL A 65 -19.29 -3.84 0.29
C VAL A 65 -19.49 -5.29 0.77
N ARG A 66 -18.43 -6.12 0.78
CA ARG A 66 -18.51 -7.50 1.27
C ARG A 66 -18.78 -7.62 2.78
N TYR A 67 -18.31 -6.67 3.60
CA TYR A 67 -18.57 -6.68 5.06
C TYR A 67 -20.00 -6.28 5.39
N LEU A 68 -20.68 -5.55 4.49
CA LEU A 68 -22.12 -5.31 4.63
C LEU A 68 -22.91 -6.62 4.63
N ALA A 69 -22.51 -7.58 3.78
CA ALA A 69 -23.11 -8.92 3.77
C ALA A 69 -22.86 -9.71 5.07
N GLN A 70 -21.89 -9.27 5.90
CA GLN A 70 -21.57 -9.86 7.21
C GLN A 70 -22.19 -9.07 8.38
N GLY A 71 -22.90 -7.96 8.10
CA GLY A 71 -23.53 -7.12 9.12
C GLY A 71 -22.59 -6.15 9.87
N ASN A 72 -21.32 -6.02 9.47
CA ASN A 72 -20.38 -5.13 10.15
C ASN A 72 -20.48 -3.67 9.64
N VAL A 73 -21.57 -2.99 10.03
CA VAL A 73 -21.92 -1.63 9.56
C VAL A 73 -20.91 -0.57 10.00
N ALA A 74 -20.39 -0.67 11.23
CA ALA A 74 -19.45 0.32 11.77
C ALA A 74 -18.16 0.37 10.93
N LEU A 75 -17.61 -0.80 10.60
CA LEU A 75 -16.42 -0.95 9.78
C LEU A 75 -16.65 -0.44 8.33
N VAL A 76 -17.84 -0.67 7.77
CA VAL A 76 -18.20 -0.14 6.43
C VAL A 76 -18.25 1.38 6.46
N ARG A 77 -18.90 1.98 7.46
CA ARG A 77 -19.02 3.44 7.59
C ARG A 77 -17.65 4.11 7.76
N GLU A 78 -16.78 3.55 8.59
CA GLU A 78 -15.42 4.04 8.76
C GLU A 78 -14.63 3.97 7.45
N ALA A 79 -14.62 2.81 6.79
CA ALA A 79 -13.90 2.64 5.52
C ALA A 79 -14.41 3.61 4.44
N LEU A 80 -15.71 3.87 4.37
CA LEU A 80 -16.33 4.84 3.46
C LEU A 80 -15.86 6.28 3.76
N ALA A 81 -15.84 6.67 5.04
CA ALA A 81 -15.39 7.99 5.46
C ALA A 81 -13.89 8.19 5.20
N GLU A 82 -13.07 7.20 5.53
CA GLU A 82 -11.62 7.25 5.30
C GLU A 82 -11.28 7.25 3.81
N ARG A 83 -11.97 6.46 2.98
CA ARG A 83 -11.86 6.53 1.51
C ARG A 83 -12.07 7.95 1.00
N SER A 84 -13.16 8.61 1.41
CA SER A 84 -13.44 9.99 1.00
C SER A 84 -12.34 10.96 1.45
N THR A 85 -11.79 10.75 2.65
CA THR A 85 -10.66 11.53 3.17
C THR A 85 -9.39 11.36 2.35
N VAL A 86 -9.00 10.14 2.00
CA VAL A 86 -7.79 9.88 1.19
C VAL A 86 -7.93 10.52 -0.21
N LEU A 87 -9.08 10.35 -0.86
CA LEU A 87 -9.37 10.98 -2.16
C LEU A 87 -9.26 12.51 -2.11
N ARG A 88 -9.69 13.14 -1.00
CA ARG A 88 -9.60 14.59 -0.80
C ARG A 88 -8.17 15.05 -0.51
N ASN A 89 -7.43 14.28 0.29
CA ASN A 89 -6.09 14.64 0.74
C ASN A 89 -5.04 14.47 -0.38
N ALA A 90 -5.24 13.53 -1.31
CA ALA A 90 -4.31 13.27 -2.41
C ALA A 90 -5.03 12.95 -3.74
N PRO A 91 -5.78 13.90 -4.34
CA PRO A 91 -6.63 13.62 -5.51
C PRO A 91 -5.87 13.27 -6.81
N HIS A 92 -4.56 13.54 -6.84
CA HIS A 92 -3.67 13.12 -7.94
C HIS A 92 -3.23 11.66 -7.81
N LEU A 93 -3.37 11.05 -6.62
CA LEU A 93 -2.96 9.68 -6.32
C LEU A 93 -4.12 8.78 -5.90
N ALA A 94 -5.28 9.34 -5.58
CA ALA A 94 -6.48 8.59 -5.21
C ALA A 94 -7.74 9.25 -5.82
N GLN A 95 -8.53 8.48 -6.57
CA GLN A 95 -9.68 8.98 -7.33
C GLN A 95 -10.86 7.99 -7.30
N PRO A 96 -12.10 8.45 -7.57
CA PRO A 96 -13.24 7.56 -7.76
C PRO A 96 -13.05 6.65 -8.99
N LEU A 97 -13.44 5.38 -8.86
CA LEU A 97 -13.48 4.39 -9.93
C LEU A 97 -14.87 3.74 -9.95
N PRO A 98 -15.59 3.78 -11.08
CA PRO A 98 -16.85 3.06 -11.19
C PRO A 98 -16.60 1.56 -11.41
N PHE A 99 -17.35 0.74 -10.69
CA PHE A 99 -17.34 -0.72 -10.78
C PHE A 99 -18.65 -1.19 -11.38
N VAL A 100 -18.60 -2.27 -12.15
CA VAL A 100 -19.77 -2.96 -12.69
C VAL A 100 -19.74 -4.41 -12.24
N MET A 101 -20.83 -4.85 -11.61
CA MET A 101 -21.11 -6.25 -11.28
C MET A 101 -22.02 -6.84 -12.38
N PRO A 102 -21.50 -7.61 -13.35
CA PRO A 102 -22.31 -8.22 -14.39
C PRO A 102 -23.25 -9.29 -13.81
N SER A 103 -24.43 -9.42 -14.39
CA SER A 103 -25.48 -10.36 -13.97
C SER A 103 -25.84 -11.31 -15.11
N TYR A 104 -25.71 -12.60 -14.86
CA TYR A 104 -26.05 -13.69 -15.81
C TYR A 104 -27.33 -14.43 -15.38
N GLN A 105 -27.81 -14.18 -14.16
CA GLN A 105 -29.08 -14.67 -13.64
C GLN A 105 -30.03 -13.49 -13.41
N TRP A 106 -31.32 -13.69 -13.63
CA TRP A 106 -32.33 -12.62 -13.57
C TRP A 106 -32.47 -11.99 -12.17
N TRP A 107 -32.20 -12.76 -11.10
CA TRP A 107 -32.32 -12.31 -9.72
C TRP A 107 -31.08 -11.55 -9.20
N GLN A 108 -29.94 -11.64 -9.90
CA GLN A 108 -28.67 -11.07 -9.45
C GLN A 108 -28.71 -9.54 -9.41
N SER A 109 -29.21 -8.89 -10.46
CA SER A 109 -29.24 -7.42 -10.49
C SER A 109 -30.10 -6.84 -9.38
N PRO A 110 -31.35 -7.28 -9.13
CA PRO A 110 -32.13 -6.84 -7.97
C PRO A 110 -31.41 -7.05 -6.63
N PHE A 111 -30.82 -8.22 -6.42
CA PHE A 111 -30.11 -8.55 -5.18
C PHE A 111 -28.90 -7.65 -4.95
N TYR A 112 -27.99 -7.54 -5.93
CA TYR A 112 -26.81 -6.69 -5.84
C TYR A 112 -27.19 -5.21 -5.74
N GLY A 113 -28.18 -4.78 -6.51
CA GLY A 113 -28.65 -3.40 -6.51
C GLY A 113 -29.24 -2.97 -5.18
N LEU A 114 -29.96 -3.85 -4.48
CA LEU A 114 -30.47 -3.55 -3.14
C LEU A 114 -29.32 -3.39 -2.13
N GLY A 115 -28.36 -4.33 -2.13
CA GLY A 115 -27.19 -4.24 -1.25
C GLY A 115 -26.35 -2.99 -1.51
N LEU A 116 -26.17 -2.61 -2.78
CA LEU A 116 -25.42 -1.42 -3.18
C LEU A 116 -26.17 -0.12 -2.91
N LYS A 117 -27.51 -0.09 -2.98
CA LYS A 117 -28.30 1.05 -2.51
C LYS A 117 -28.18 1.26 -1.00
N LEU A 118 -28.17 0.17 -0.22
CA LEU A 118 -27.91 0.25 1.22
C LEU A 118 -26.49 0.75 1.49
N TYR A 119 -25.52 0.33 0.67
CA TYR A 119 -24.16 0.81 0.72
C TYR A 119 -24.05 2.32 0.43
N ASP A 120 -24.73 2.83 -0.59
CA ASP A 120 -24.80 4.26 -0.90
C ASP A 120 -25.46 5.06 0.24
N LEU A 121 -26.52 4.50 0.84
CA LEU A 121 -27.18 5.12 2.00
C LEU A 121 -26.23 5.26 3.19
N MET A 122 -25.44 4.22 3.49
CA MET A 122 -24.42 4.27 4.54
C MET A 122 -23.27 5.23 4.20
N ALA A 123 -22.93 5.36 2.91
CA ALA A 123 -21.89 6.29 2.47
C ALA A 123 -22.29 7.75 2.73
N GLY A 124 -23.58 8.09 2.54
CA GLY A 124 -24.09 9.44 2.79
C GLY A 124 -23.23 10.51 2.12
N LYS A 125 -22.66 11.44 2.90
CA LYS A 125 -21.77 12.51 2.39
C LYS A 125 -20.43 12.00 1.83
N ALA A 126 -20.03 10.78 2.13
CA ALA A 126 -18.82 10.12 1.63
C ALA A 126 -19.08 9.28 0.34
N GLY A 127 -20.29 9.37 -0.23
CA GLY A 127 -20.64 8.74 -1.50
C GLY A 127 -19.85 9.33 -2.68
N LEU A 128 -19.47 8.48 -3.64
CA LEU A 128 -18.70 8.86 -4.84
C LEU A 128 -19.53 8.91 -6.12
N GLY A 129 -20.81 8.51 -6.03
CA GLY A 129 -21.74 8.42 -7.14
C GLY A 129 -22.91 7.52 -6.75
N ARG A 130 -23.93 7.42 -7.61
CA ARG A 130 -25.12 6.61 -7.35
C ARG A 130 -24.97 5.20 -7.93
N THR A 131 -25.59 4.23 -7.27
CA THR A 131 -25.83 2.90 -7.81
C THR A 131 -26.79 2.98 -9.00
N GLU A 132 -26.42 2.37 -10.12
CA GLU A 132 -27.21 2.35 -11.35
C GLU A 132 -27.43 0.91 -11.83
N PHE A 133 -28.66 0.57 -12.19
CA PHE A 133 -28.97 -0.69 -12.86
C PHE A 133 -28.70 -0.52 -14.35
N LEU A 134 -27.96 -1.47 -14.92
CA LEU A 134 -27.61 -1.50 -16.33
C LEU A 134 -28.33 -2.67 -16.99
N ASN A 135 -28.92 -2.44 -18.16
CA ASN A 135 -29.34 -3.53 -19.04
C ASN A 135 -28.10 -4.20 -19.69
N ALA A 136 -28.30 -5.31 -20.40
CA ALA A 136 -27.19 -6.06 -21.01
C ALA A 136 -26.32 -5.21 -21.96
N GLN A 137 -26.93 -4.36 -22.79
CA GLN A 137 -26.22 -3.48 -23.72
C GLN A 137 -25.39 -2.42 -22.99
N GLN A 138 -25.97 -1.77 -21.99
CA GLN A 138 -25.27 -0.79 -21.14
C GLN A 138 -24.12 -1.43 -20.36
N THR A 139 -24.30 -2.68 -19.92
CA THR A 139 -23.26 -3.44 -19.21
C THR A 139 -22.07 -3.74 -20.14
N LEU A 140 -22.33 -4.17 -21.38
CA LEU A 140 -21.27 -4.39 -22.39
C LEU A 140 -20.58 -3.09 -22.80
N ALA A 141 -21.32 -1.98 -22.88
CA ALA A 141 -20.72 -0.67 -23.15
C ALA A 141 -19.82 -0.19 -21.99
N ALA A 142 -20.20 -0.47 -20.74
CA ALA A 142 -19.41 -0.11 -19.57
C ALA A 142 -18.17 -1.01 -19.39
N LEU A 143 -18.28 -2.29 -19.74
CA LEU A 143 -17.22 -3.29 -19.72
C LEU A 143 -16.96 -3.87 -21.12
N PRO A 144 -16.42 -3.09 -22.08
CA PRO A 144 -16.01 -3.63 -23.38
C PRO A 144 -15.01 -4.75 -23.14
N GLY A 145 -15.21 -5.92 -23.73
CA GLY A 145 -14.40 -7.12 -23.47
C GLY A 145 -15.05 -8.15 -22.52
N LEU A 146 -16.20 -7.84 -21.91
CA LEU A 146 -17.01 -8.81 -21.16
C LEU A 146 -17.69 -9.83 -22.10
N LYS A 147 -17.83 -11.08 -21.63
CA LYS A 147 -18.56 -12.13 -22.35
C LYS A 147 -20.06 -11.81 -22.45
N ALA A 148 -20.55 -11.66 -23.69
CA ALA A 148 -21.96 -11.31 -23.93
C ALA A 148 -22.94 -12.48 -23.73
N ALA A 149 -22.49 -13.72 -23.98
CA ALA A 149 -23.34 -14.89 -23.94
C ALA A 149 -23.96 -15.11 -22.54
N GLY A 150 -25.30 -15.07 -22.46
CA GLY A 150 -26.05 -15.27 -21.22
C GLY A 150 -26.18 -14.03 -20.33
N LEU A 151 -25.58 -12.90 -20.70
CA LEU A 151 -25.66 -11.66 -19.92
C LEU A 151 -27.10 -11.14 -19.87
N LYS A 152 -27.56 -10.78 -18.68
CA LYS A 152 -28.90 -10.22 -18.44
C LYS A 152 -28.86 -8.72 -18.12
N GLY A 153 -27.75 -8.25 -17.56
CA GLY A 153 -27.56 -6.85 -17.16
C GLY A 153 -26.39 -6.72 -16.19
N GLY A 154 -26.44 -5.70 -15.35
CA GLY A 154 -25.43 -5.47 -14.32
C GLY A 154 -25.81 -4.35 -13.37
N VAL A 155 -25.00 -4.16 -12.34
CA VAL A 155 -25.15 -3.06 -11.39
C VAL A 155 -23.85 -2.28 -11.31
N LYS A 156 -23.93 -0.97 -11.57
CA LYS A 156 -22.81 -0.05 -11.42
C LYS A 156 -22.82 0.55 -10.02
N TYR A 157 -21.66 0.63 -9.39
CA TYR A 157 -21.44 1.37 -8.13
C TYR A 157 -20.06 2.03 -8.13
N TRP A 158 -19.72 2.77 -7.07
CA TRP A 158 -18.47 3.52 -7.00
C TRP A 158 -17.60 3.12 -5.81
N ASP A 159 -16.31 2.95 -6.08
CA ASP A 159 -15.28 2.79 -5.05
C ASP A 159 -14.05 3.66 -5.33
N GLY A 160 -13.05 3.62 -4.46
CA GLY A 160 -11.81 4.37 -4.65
C GLY A 160 -10.73 3.54 -5.36
N GLN A 161 -9.98 4.16 -6.24
CA GLN A 161 -8.71 3.66 -6.78
C GLN A 161 -7.57 4.56 -6.32
N PHE A 162 -6.38 4.00 -6.17
CA PHE A 162 -5.19 4.77 -5.80
C PHE A 162 -3.89 4.15 -6.29
N ASP A 163 -2.84 4.96 -6.36
CA ASP A 163 -1.45 4.48 -6.42
C ASP A 163 -0.91 4.35 -4.99
N ASP A 164 -0.69 3.11 -4.57
CA ASP A 164 -0.32 2.77 -3.21
C ASP A 164 1.11 3.19 -2.82
N ALA A 165 2.10 2.97 -3.68
CA ALA A 165 3.47 3.38 -3.38
C ALA A 165 3.66 4.89 -3.52
N ARG A 166 3.06 5.54 -4.52
CA ARG A 166 3.12 7.01 -4.61
C ARG A 166 2.43 7.66 -3.42
N LEU A 167 1.31 7.12 -2.95
CA LEU A 167 0.63 7.62 -1.75
C LEU A 167 1.51 7.45 -0.50
N ALA A 168 2.20 6.31 -0.35
CA ALA A 168 3.15 6.10 0.74
C ALA A 168 4.32 7.09 0.67
N LEU A 169 4.87 7.33 -0.51
CA LEU A 169 5.94 8.30 -0.69
C LEU A 169 5.47 9.73 -0.38
N ALA A 170 4.26 10.11 -0.79
CA ALA A 170 3.66 11.39 -0.43
C ALA A 170 3.49 11.51 1.10
N LEU A 171 3.10 10.44 1.80
CA LEU A 171 3.07 10.41 3.26
C LEU A 171 4.46 10.62 3.88
N ALA A 172 5.47 9.90 3.40
CA ALA A 172 6.85 10.03 3.90
C ALA A 172 7.38 11.47 3.73
N ARG A 173 7.17 12.06 2.56
CA ARG A 173 7.62 13.43 2.24
C ARG A 173 6.81 14.47 3.02
N THR A 174 5.50 14.26 3.21
CA THR A 174 4.67 15.13 4.06
C THR A 174 5.10 15.05 5.53
N ALA A 175 5.44 13.86 6.04
CA ALA A 175 5.95 13.68 7.40
C ALA A 175 7.29 14.42 7.59
N LYS A 176 8.19 14.34 6.60
CA LYS A 176 9.44 15.12 6.58
C LYS A 176 9.17 16.63 6.66
N VAL A 177 8.24 17.14 5.86
CA VAL A 177 7.84 18.56 5.89
C VAL A 177 7.23 18.96 7.24
N ALA A 178 6.52 18.03 7.90
CA ALA A 178 6.00 18.21 9.26
C ALA A 178 7.08 18.11 10.36
N GLY A 179 8.33 17.81 10.02
CA GLY A 179 9.47 17.77 10.95
C GLY A 179 9.93 16.38 11.38
N ALA A 180 9.37 15.29 10.82
CA ALA A 180 9.85 13.94 11.11
C ALA A 180 11.20 13.67 10.40
N THR A 181 12.11 12.98 11.09
CA THR A 181 13.22 12.28 10.44
C THR A 181 12.69 10.97 9.85
N VAL A 182 12.77 10.80 8.54
CA VAL A 182 12.33 9.56 7.86
C VAL A 182 13.47 8.98 7.04
N LEU A 183 13.81 7.71 7.29
CA LEU A 183 14.95 7.05 6.65
C LEU A 183 14.53 5.69 6.09
N ASN A 184 14.61 5.56 4.76
CA ASN A 184 14.59 4.28 4.08
C ASN A 184 15.99 3.64 4.14
N TYR A 185 16.09 2.33 3.97
CA TYR A 185 17.31 1.53 4.13
C TYR A 185 17.99 1.60 5.51
N ALA A 186 17.29 2.05 6.55
CA ALA A 186 17.75 2.02 7.94
C ALA A 186 17.11 0.83 8.65
N GLU A 187 17.83 -0.29 8.73
CA GLU A 187 17.33 -1.52 9.35
C GLU A 187 17.60 -1.54 10.84
N VAL A 188 16.56 -1.78 11.64
CA VAL A 188 16.68 -2.04 13.07
C VAL A 188 17.22 -3.46 13.30
N THR A 189 18.40 -3.57 13.89
CA THR A 189 19.09 -4.84 14.15
C THR A 189 18.86 -5.34 15.57
N ALA A 190 18.81 -4.43 16.54
CA ALA A 190 18.52 -4.70 17.94
C ALA A 190 17.66 -3.60 18.58
N LEU A 191 16.88 -3.98 19.60
CA LEU A 191 16.01 -3.08 20.35
C LEU A 191 16.14 -3.35 21.85
N ARG A 192 16.62 -2.35 22.60
CA ARG A 192 16.70 -2.38 24.06
C ARG A 192 15.68 -1.39 24.62
N MET A 193 14.61 -1.93 25.20
CA MET A 193 13.55 -1.11 25.77
C MET A 193 13.97 -0.54 27.13
N GLY A 194 13.71 0.75 27.36
CA GLY A 194 14.15 1.46 28.56
C GLY A 194 13.19 1.39 29.76
N ILE A 195 12.11 0.60 29.70
CA ILE A 195 11.22 0.44 30.86
C ILE A 195 11.89 -0.38 31.95
N ARG A 196 12.09 0.23 33.13
CA ARG A 196 12.66 -0.42 34.31
C ARG A 196 11.56 -1.00 35.20
N LYS A 197 11.92 -2.02 35.98
CA LYS A 197 11.01 -2.71 36.91
C LYS A 197 10.49 -1.82 38.05
N ASP A 198 11.11 -0.69 38.31
CA ASP A 198 10.75 0.28 39.36
C ASP A 198 9.74 1.33 38.90
N GLY A 199 9.26 1.26 37.65
CA GLY A 199 8.31 2.21 37.07
C GLY A 199 8.95 3.48 36.51
N ARG A 200 10.28 3.61 36.51
CA ARG A 200 11.00 4.65 35.76
C ARG A 200 11.25 4.19 34.33
N SER A 201 11.13 5.09 33.36
CA SER A 201 11.45 4.83 31.96
C SER A 201 12.69 5.62 31.55
N ASP A 202 13.78 4.90 31.26
CA ASP A 202 14.87 5.46 30.47
C ASP A 202 14.46 5.42 28.98
N PRO A 203 15.07 6.23 28.10
CA PRO A 203 14.86 6.10 26.66
C PRO A 203 15.22 4.68 26.17
N SER A 204 14.48 4.20 25.17
CA SER A 204 14.81 2.96 24.48
C SER A 204 15.92 3.19 23.48
N GLU A 205 16.85 2.24 23.37
CA GLU A 205 18.00 2.28 22.47
C GLU A 205 17.74 1.35 21.27
N ILE A 206 17.85 1.90 20.07
CA ILE A 206 17.51 1.24 18.81
C ILE A 206 18.77 1.19 17.95
N ASP A 207 19.37 0.01 17.82
CA ASP A 207 20.54 -0.17 16.96
C ASP A 207 20.08 -0.32 15.52
N ILE A 208 20.69 0.44 14.62
CA ILE A 208 20.39 0.45 13.20
C ILE A 208 21.64 0.23 12.35
N ILE A 209 21.43 -0.35 11.18
CA ILE A 209 22.42 -0.43 10.10
C ILE A 209 21.86 0.24 8.84
N ASP A 210 22.68 1.06 8.21
CA ASP A 210 22.42 1.57 6.87
C ASP A 210 22.70 0.45 5.86
N ARG A 211 21.67 -0.07 5.22
CA ARG A 211 21.83 -1.13 4.21
C ARG A 211 22.45 -0.66 2.90
N LEU A 212 22.69 0.64 2.73
CA LEU A 212 23.36 1.19 1.56
C LEU A 212 24.88 1.26 1.78
N SER A 213 25.34 1.80 2.91
CA SER A 213 26.78 1.96 3.23
C SER A 213 27.35 0.88 4.13
N GLY A 214 26.52 0.22 4.95
CA GLY A 214 26.95 -0.67 6.03
C GLY A 214 27.23 0.04 7.36
N ASP A 215 27.09 1.37 7.42
CA ASP A 215 27.31 2.14 8.65
C ASP A 215 26.29 1.79 9.72
N THR A 216 26.70 1.88 10.99
CA THR A 216 25.84 1.62 12.13
C THR A 216 25.61 2.87 12.96
N ALA A 217 24.45 2.97 13.57
CA ALA A 217 24.11 4.03 14.52
C ALA A 217 23.19 3.49 15.62
N THR A 218 23.06 4.23 16.71
CA THR A 218 22.09 3.95 17.77
C THR A 218 21.20 5.17 17.95
N VAL A 219 19.89 4.94 18.02
CA VAL A 219 18.87 5.99 18.18
C VAL A 219 18.16 5.81 19.52
N SER A 220 18.07 6.89 20.30
CA SER A 220 17.34 6.93 21.56
C SER A 220 15.91 7.46 21.36
N ALA A 221 14.90 6.78 21.92
CA ALA A 221 13.50 7.24 21.85
C ALA A 221 12.68 6.90 23.11
N ASN A 222 11.80 7.82 23.51
CA ASN A 222 10.93 7.65 24.67
C ASN A 222 9.82 6.60 24.43
N CYS A 223 9.26 6.57 23.21
CA CYS A 223 8.26 5.60 22.79
C CYS A 223 8.70 4.90 21.50
N VAL A 224 8.43 3.60 21.39
CA VAL A 224 8.74 2.81 20.19
C VAL A 224 7.48 2.12 19.67
N VAL A 225 7.16 2.34 18.40
CA VAL A 225 6.04 1.71 17.69
C VAL A 225 6.58 0.76 16.63
N ASN A 226 6.28 -0.52 16.78
CA ASN A 226 6.50 -1.57 15.78
C ASN A 226 5.32 -1.62 14.80
N ALA A 227 5.55 -1.14 13.57
CA ALA A 227 4.59 -1.12 12.47
C ALA A 227 5.11 -1.92 11.26
N THR A 228 5.87 -2.99 11.51
CA THR A 228 6.55 -3.79 10.47
C THR A 228 5.65 -4.77 9.72
N GLY A 229 4.32 -4.57 9.71
CA GLY A 229 3.37 -5.33 8.89
C GLY A 229 3.38 -6.84 9.17
N VAL A 230 3.71 -7.66 8.17
CA VAL A 230 3.82 -9.13 8.35
C VAL A 230 5.03 -9.55 9.17
N TRP A 231 5.97 -8.65 9.43
CA TRP A 231 7.21 -8.90 10.17
C TRP A 231 7.15 -8.49 11.65
N VAL A 232 5.98 -8.05 12.16
CA VAL A 232 5.83 -7.56 13.54
C VAL A 232 6.28 -8.55 14.60
N ASP A 233 5.96 -9.84 14.42
CA ASP A 233 6.31 -10.87 15.39
C ASP A 233 7.83 -11.07 15.49
N ALA A 234 8.57 -10.92 14.39
CA ALA A 234 10.03 -11.08 14.39
C ALA A 234 10.72 -10.00 15.24
N LEU A 235 10.33 -8.73 15.06
CA LEU A 235 10.88 -7.63 15.85
C LEU A 235 10.41 -7.67 17.30
N ARG A 236 9.12 -7.99 17.52
CA ARG A 236 8.54 -8.14 18.86
C ARG A 236 9.24 -9.24 19.67
N ASN A 237 9.54 -10.38 19.04
CA ASN A 237 10.28 -11.46 19.69
C ASN A 237 11.72 -11.04 20.06
N LYS A 238 12.43 -10.32 19.17
CA LYS A 238 13.76 -9.78 19.48
C LYS A 238 13.73 -8.84 20.69
N ALA A 239 12.76 -7.94 20.75
CA ALA A 239 12.60 -6.97 21.83
C ALA A 239 12.26 -7.62 23.19
N MET A 240 11.69 -8.82 23.17
CA MET A 240 11.21 -9.55 24.36
C MET A 240 12.18 -10.65 24.83
N ALA A 241 13.24 -10.96 24.06
CA ALA A 241 14.15 -12.07 24.32
C ALA A 241 14.88 -12.03 25.70
N GLY A 242 14.88 -10.87 26.38
CA GLY A 242 15.45 -10.70 27.72
C GLY A 242 14.42 -10.51 28.85
N VAL A 243 13.12 -10.63 28.58
CA VAL A 243 12.05 -10.40 29.57
C VAL A 243 11.62 -11.74 30.19
N PRO A 244 11.87 -11.99 31.50
CA PRO A 244 11.56 -13.28 32.11
C PRO A 244 10.06 -13.63 32.05
N GLY A 245 9.74 -14.85 31.60
CA GLY A 245 8.38 -15.39 31.58
C GLY A 245 7.47 -14.85 30.46
N ALA A 246 7.98 -14.03 29.55
CA ALA A 246 7.18 -13.39 28.51
C ALA A 246 7.53 -13.92 27.11
N VAL A 247 6.91 -15.03 26.71
CA VAL A 247 6.87 -15.44 25.29
C VAL A 247 5.68 -14.74 24.63
N PRO A 248 5.91 -13.82 23.68
CA PRO A 248 4.82 -13.10 23.05
C PRO A 248 3.93 -14.06 22.24
N SER A 249 2.60 -13.90 22.33
CA SER A 249 1.67 -14.63 21.46
C SER A 249 1.82 -14.17 20.01
N GLN A 250 1.73 -15.09 19.05
CA GLN A 250 1.74 -14.75 17.62
C GLN A 250 0.62 -13.75 17.30
N MET A 251 0.96 -12.66 16.61
CA MET A 251 0.00 -11.64 16.22
C MET A 251 -0.45 -11.77 14.77
N VAL A 252 0.37 -12.37 13.89
CA VAL A 252 0.08 -12.41 12.44
C VAL A 252 -0.04 -13.83 11.91
N SER A 253 -1.09 -14.07 11.12
CA SER A 253 -1.27 -15.22 10.25
C SER A 253 -1.20 -14.77 8.78
N PRO A 254 -0.03 -14.86 8.13
CA PRO A 254 0.15 -14.32 6.78
C PRO A 254 -0.73 -15.03 5.75
N SER A 255 -1.31 -14.27 4.83
CA SER A 255 -1.96 -14.83 3.64
C SER A 255 -1.49 -14.13 2.38
N GLN A 256 -1.19 -14.89 1.35
CA GLN A 256 -0.75 -14.42 0.06
C GLN A 256 -1.92 -14.02 -0.84
N GLY A 257 -1.73 -12.94 -1.59
CA GLY A 257 -2.58 -12.56 -2.70
C GLY A 257 -1.76 -12.28 -3.95
N VAL A 258 -2.16 -12.92 -5.05
CA VAL A 258 -1.55 -12.77 -6.37
C VAL A 258 -2.40 -11.86 -7.24
N HIS A 259 -1.74 -11.09 -8.09
CA HIS A 259 -2.35 -10.33 -9.17
C HIS A 259 -1.53 -10.50 -10.44
N VAL A 260 -2.23 -10.49 -11.57
CA VAL A 260 -1.67 -10.62 -12.92
C VAL A 260 -1.99 -9.37 -13.70
N VAL A 261 -1.03 -8.87 -14.47
CA VAL A 261 -1.22 -7.73 -15.38
C VAL A 261 -1.18 -8.17 -16.81
N VAL A 262 -2.16 -7.70 -17.57
CA VAL A 262 -2.27 -7.90 -19.02
C VAL A 262 -2.52 -6.57 -19.71
N ASP A 263 -2.45 -6.60 -21.04
CA ASP A 263 -2.73 -5.43 -21.85
C ASP A 263 -4.19 -4.96 -21.72
N ARG A 264 -4.39 -3.66 -21.91
CA ARG A 264 -5.68 -2.99 -21.70
C ARG A 264 -6.76 -3.45 -22.67
N ASP A 265 -6.38 -4.00 -23.81
CA ASP A 265 -7.26 -4.43 -24.90
C ASP A 265 -8.16 -5.63 -24.53
N PHE A 266 -7.83 -6.39 -23.49
CA PHE A 266 -8.75 -7.38 -22.90
C PHE A 266 -10.01 -6.76 -22.31
N MET A 267 -9.92 -5.51 -21.82
CA MET A 267 -11.08 -4.77 -21.30
C MET A 267 -10.88 -3.23 -21.42
N PRO A 268 -11.03 -2.64 -22.63
CA PRO A 268 -10.62 -1.26 -22.91
C PRO A 268 -11.55 -0.15 -22.38
N GLY A 269 -12.41 -0.43 -21.39
CA GLY A 269 -13.33 0.54 -20.79
C GLY A 269 -12.66 1.48 -19.78
N ASN A 270 -13.45 2.19 -18.98
CA ASN A 270 -12.97 2.96 -17.80
C ASN A 270 -13.61 2.48 -16.49
N HIS A 271 -14.35 1.37 -16.55
CA HIS A 271 -14.99 0.74 -15.41
C HIS A 271 -14.18 -0.48 -14.97
N ALA A 272 -14.14 -0.73 -13.66
CA ALA A 272 -13.67 -2.00 -13.14
C ALA A 272 -14.78 -3.05 -13.16
N LEU A 273 -14.38 -4.29 -13.36
CA LEU A 273 -15.25 -5.45 -13.20
C LEU A 273 -15.10 -5.99 -11.78
N LEU A 274 -16.23 -6.34 -11.15
CA LEU A 274 -16.25 -7.13 -9.92
C LEU A 274 -17.16 -8.35 -10.12
N MET A 275 -16.57 -9.55 -10.03
CA MET A 275 -17.30 -10.79 -9.88
C MET A 275 -17.37 -11.16 -8.39
N PRO A 276 -18.52 -10.97 -7.71
CA PRO A 276 -18.61 -11.11 -6.25
C PRO A 276 -18.53 -12.57 -5.77
N LYS A 277 -18.75 -13.53 -6.67
CA LYS A 277 -18.67 -14.96 -6.38
C LYS A 277 -18.18 -15.72 -7.62
N THR A 278 -16.92 -16.16 -7.59
CA THR A 278 -16.33 -17.11 -8.54
C THR A 278 -16.87 -18.52 -8.28
N ARG A 279 -16.49 -19.49 -9.12
CA ARG A 279 -16.97 -20.89 -9.02
C ARG A 279 -16.68 -21.54 -7.67
N ASP A 280 -15.59 -21.14 -7.01
CA ASP A 280 -15.17 -21.60 -5.68
C ASP A 280 -15.50 -20.61 -4.54
N GLY A 281 -16.32 -19.60 -4.83
CA GLY A 281 -16.80 -18.62 -3.85
C GLY A 281 -15.80 -17.51 -3.49
N ARG A 282 -14.68 -17.37 -4.21
CA ARG A 282 -13.79 -16.21 -4.13
C ARG A 282 -14.33 -15.02 -4.94
N VAL A 283 -13.56 -13.94 -4.98
CA VAL A 283 -13.87 -12.71 -5.69
C VAL A 283 -12.82 -12.50 -6.78
N LEU A 284 -13.26 -12.11 -7.99
CA LEU A 284 -12.37 -11.70 -9.07
C LEU A 284 -12.65 -10.24 -9.43
N PHE A 285 -11.59 -9.48 -9.60
CA PHE A 285 -11.58 -8.13 -10.12
C PHE A 285 -10.86 -8.10 -11.45
N ALA A 286 -11.36 -7.26 -12.37
CA ALA A 286 -10.59 -6.77 -13.50
C ALA A 286 -10.53 -5.24 -13.40
N VAL A 287 -9.36 -4.68 -13.12
CA VAL A 287 -9.20 -3.27 -12.72
C VAL A 287 -8.37 -2.51 -13.75
N PRO A 288 -8.90 -1.43 -14.35
CA PRO A 288 -8.10 -0.47 -15.11
C PRO A 288 -7.01 0.13 -14.23
N TRP A 289 -5.75 0.07 -14.61
CA TRP A 289 -4.70 0.73 -13.84
C TRP A 289 -3.52 1.08 -14.72
N MET A 290 -3.17 2.37 -14.76
CA MET A 290 -1.97 2.87 -15.43
C MET A 290 -1.80 2.38 -16.88
N GLY A 291 -2.87 2.39 -17.67
CA GLY A 291 -2.85 1.94 -19.07
C GLY A 291 -2.80 0.42 -19.26
N LYS A 292 -2.96 -0.37 -18.19
CA LYS A 292 -3.03 -1.84 -18.22
C LYS A 292 -4.31 -2.35 -17.55
N LEU A 293 -4.47 -3.68 -17.49
CA LEU A 293 -5.56 -4.35 -16.80
C LEU A 293 -4.99 -5.30 -15.72
N ILE A 294 -5.39 -5.07 -14.48
CA ILE A 294 -5.09 -5.96 -13.35
C ILE A 294 -6.17 -7.02 -13.24
N LEU A 295 -5.78 -8.29 -13.13
CA LEU A 295 -6.64 -9.42 -12.81
C LEU A 295 -6.25 -9.99 -11.45
N GLY A 296 -7.21 -10.18 -10.55
CA GLY A 296 -6.92 -10.72 -9.22
C GLY A 296 -8.10 -10.62 -8.25
N THR A 297 -8.00 -11.11 -7.03
CA THR A 297 -6.79 -11.65 -6.37
C THR A 297 -7.08 -12.99 -5.72
N THR A 298 -6.02 -13.67 -5.28
CA THR A 298 -6.10 -14.89 -4.46
C THR A 298 -6.01 -14.58 -2.96
N ASP A 299 -6.24 -15.63 -2.16
CA ASP A 299 -6.15 -15.61 -0.70
C ASP A 299 -5.68 -17.00 -0.25
N THR A 300 -4.37 -17.16 -0.15
CA THR A 300 -3.71 -18.44 0.14
C THR A 300 -2.88 -18.33 1.41
N PRO A 301 -3.21 -19.07 2.48
CA PRO A 301 -2.44 -19.04 3.73
C PRO A 301 -0.96 -19.35 3.51
N ARG A 302 -0.08 -18.64 4.22
CA ARG A 302 1.38 -18.86 4.18
C ARG A 302 1.89 -19.17 5.58
N LYS A 303 2.92 -20.04 5.64
CA LYS A 303 3.64 -20.36 6.88
C LYS A 303 4.98 -19.61 6.99
N ASP A 304 5.45 -19.10 5.86
CA ASP A 304 6.67 -18.33 5.70
C ASP A 304 6.35 -16.88 5.31
N ILE A 305 7.36 -16.01 5.39
CA ILE A 305 7.24 -14.57 5.12
C ILE A 305 8.39 -14.06 4.23
N PRO A 306 8.60 -14.65 3.03
CA PRO A 306 9.64 -14.18 2.13
C PRO A 306 9.42 -12.71 1.77
N ARG A 307 10.51 -11.98 1.56
CA ARG A 307 10.44 -10.56 1.20
C ARG A 307 9.81 -10.36 -0.18
N GLU A 308 10.17 -11.22 -1.12
CA GLU A 308 9.60 -11.29 -2.46
C GLU A 308 8.95 -12.68 -2.69
N PRO A 309 7.68 -12.89 -2.28
CA PRO A 309 6.99 -14.15 -2.52
C PRO A 309 6.75 -14.37 -4.03
N GLY A 310 6.84 -15.64 -4.46
CA GLY A 310 6.41 -16.07 -5.79
C GLY A 310 4.95 -16.53 -5.80
N ALA A 311 4.30 -16.41 -6.96
CA ALA A 311 2.93 -16.91 -7.14
C ALA A 311 2.94 -18.44 -7.23
N PHE A 312 1.98 -19.11 -6.59
CA PHE A 312 1.80 -20.54 -6.78
C PHE A 312 1.13 -20.83 -8.14
N ALA A 313 1.42 -21.97 -8.74
CA ALA A 313 0.87 -22.35 -10.03
C ALA A 313 -0.67 -22.39 -10.00
N GLU A 314 -1.25 -22.92 -8.92
CA GLU A 314 -2.70 -23.03 -8.73
C GLU A 314 -3.38 -21.67 -8.57
N GLU A 315 -2.67 -20.67 -8.02
CA GLU A 315 -3.18 -19.30 -7.91
C GLU A 315 -3.25 -18.63 -9.29
N LEU A 316 -2.23 -18.84 -10.11
CA LEU A 316 -2.20 -18.34 -11.47
C LEU A 316 -3.29 -18.99 -12.34
N GLU A 317 -3.37 -20.32 -12.32
CA GLU A 317 -4.40 -21.07 -13.06
C GLU A 317 -5.82 -20.66 -12.65
N PHE A 318 -6.06 -20.40 -11.35
CA PHE A 318 -7.33 -19.87 -10.88
C PHE A 318 -7.66 -18.51 -11.52
N ILE A 319 -6.72 -17.55 -11.50
CA ILE A 319 -6.95 -16.22 -12.06
C ILE A 319 -7.26 -16.33 -13.56
N LEU A 320 -6.47 -17.10 -14.30
CA LEU A 320 -6.62 -17.25 -15.75
C LEU A 320 -7.94 -17.97 -16.11
N SER A 321 -8.29 -19.04 -15.39
CA SER A 321 -9.53 -19.78 -15.60
C SER A 321 -10.77 -18.92 -15.31
N GLU A 322 -10.80 -18.20 -14.19
CA GLU A 322 -11.94 -17.33 -13.88
C GLU A 322 -12.01 -16.12 -14.84
N ALA A 323 -10.88 -15.56 -15.25
CA ALA A 323 -10.85 -14.52 -16.27
C ALA A 323 -11.41 -15.02 -17.61
N ALA A 324 -11.05 -16.23 -18.06
CA ALA A 324 -11.57 -16.83 -19.30
C ALA A 324 -13.09 -17.08 -19.28
N HIS A 325 -13.68 -17.24 -18.09
CA HIS A 325 -15.14 -17.36 -17.96
C HIS A 325 -15.87 -16.03 -18.11
N VAL A 326 -15.23 -14.93 -17.71
CA VAL A 326 -15.85 -13.60 -17.62
C VAL A 326 -15.54 -12.73 -18.84
N LEU A 327 -14.32 -12.82 -19.36
CA LEU A 327 -13.88 -12.06 -20.53
C LEU A 327 -14.30 -12.75 -21.84
N SER A 328 -14.42 -11.95 -22.89
CA SER A 328 -14.82 -12.36 -24.23
C SER A 328 -13.77 -13.20 -24.95
N ARG A 329 -12.49 -13.02 -24.61
CA ARG A 329 -11.37 -13.84 -25.05
C ARG A 329 -10.55 -14.33 -23.83
N PRO A 330 -10.04 -15.56 -23.84
CA PRO A 330 -9.25 -16.09 -22.73
C PRO A 330 -7.91 -15.36 -22.62
N VAL A 331 -7.44 -15.19 -21.39
CA VAL A 331 -6.09 -14.71 -21.08
C VAL A 331 -5.18 -15.93 -20.95
N THR A 332 -4.04 -15.91 -21.61
CA THR A 332 -3.02 -16.96 -21.55
C THR A 332 -1.78 -16.48 -20.80
N ARG A 333 -0.88 -17.40 -20.45
CA ARG A 333 0.41 -17.04 -19.82
C ARG A 333 1.26 -16.11 -20.70
N ALA A 334 1.14 -16.20 -22.03
CA ALA A 334 1.88 -15.34 -22.95
C ALA A 334 1.41 -13.87 -22.93
N ASP A 335 0.19 -13.61 -22.45
CA ASP A 335 -0.39 -12.28 -22.33
C ASP A 335 0.03 -11.55 -21.04
N ILE A 336 0.68 -12.27 -20.12
CA ILE A 336 1.10 -11.74 -18.83
C ILE A 336 2.30 -10.80 -19.04
N ARG A 337 2.12 -9.55 -18.61
CA ARG A 337 3.15 -8.51 -18.63
C ARG A 337 3.88 -8.41 -17.29
N SER A 338 3.18 -8.68 -16.20
CA SER A 338 3.76 -8.69 -14.85
C SER A 338 2.88 -9.49 -13.89
N ILE A 339 3.50 -10.04 -12.84
CA ILE A 339 2.87 -10.72 -11.72
C ILE A 339 3.43 -10.10 -10.45
N TRP A 340 2.56 -9.77 -9.49
CA TRP A 340 3.03 -9.43 -8.15
C TRP A 340 2.25 -10.17 -7.09
N VAL A 341 2.89 -10.30 -5.93
CA VAL A 341 2.42 -11.13 -4.84
C VAL A 341 2.60 -10.41 -3.51
N GLY A 342 1.49 -10.12 -2.82
CA GLY A 342 1.51 -9.45 -1.52
C GLY A 342 1.19 -10.39 -0.37
N LEU A 343 1.88 -10.23 0.76
CA LEU A 343 1.53 -10.90 2.02
C LEU A 343 0.64 -9.99 2.88
N ARG A 344 -0.54 -10.47 3.25
CA ARG A 344 -1.50 -9.77 4.10
C ARG A 344 -1.19 -10.06 5.57
N PRO A 345 -1.04 -9.04 6.43
CA PRO A 345 -0.83 -9.23 7.86
C PRO A 345 -2.16 -9.49 8.57
N LEU A 346 -2.78 -10.67 8.35
CA LEU A 346 -4.05 -10.98 9.02
C LEU A 346 -3.79 -11.21 10.51
N VAL A 347 -4.67 -10.69 11.37
CA VAL A 347 -4.54 -10.86 12.82
C VAL A 347 -4.78 -12.32 13.17
N ALA A 348 -3.83 -12.97 13.85
CA ALA A 348 -4.01 -14.36 14.25
C ALA A 348 -5.21 -14.51 15.20
N PRO A 349 -6.09 -15.50 15.02
CA PRO A 349 -7.16 -15.77 15.98
C PRO A 349 -6.54 -16.14 17.33
N PRO A 350 -7.28 -15.94 18.44
CA PRO A 350 -6.91 -16.52 19.72
C PRO A 350 -6.67 -18.03 19.56
N ARG A 351 -5.72 -18.60 20.31
CA ARG A 351 -5.25 -20.00 20.20
C ARG A 351 -6.34 -21.09 20.28
N THR A 352 -7.59 -20.72 20.50
CA THR A 352 -8.76 -21.60 20.70
C THR A 352 -9.64 -21.80 19.46
N GLU A 353 -9.44 -21.08 18.35
CA GLU A 353 -10.30 -21.19 17.17
C GLU A 353 -9.52 -21.62 15.91
N GLU A 354 -9.71 -22.89 15.51
CA GLU A 354 -9.26 -23.40 14.20
C GLU A 354 -10.29 -23.04 13.11
N GLY A 355 -9.92 -22.15 12.19
CA GLY A 355 -10.75 -21.78 11.04
C GLY A 355 -9.94 -21.09 9.94
N GLY A 356 -10.28 -21.34 8.67
CA GLY A 356 -9.54 -20.80 7.52
C GLY A 356 -9.47 -19.27 7.46
N THR A 357 -8.45 -18.72 6.79
CA THR A 357 -8.17 -17.26 6.76
C THR A 357 -9.29 -16.37 6.21
N LYS A 358 -10.28 -16.96 5.51
CA LYS A 358 -11.45 -16.25 4.95
C LYS A 358 -12.36 -15.62 6.02
N THR A 359 -12.30 -16.07 7.28
CA THR A 359 -13.10 -15.58 8.41
C THR A 359 -12.31 -14.74 9.42
N ILE A 360 -11.00 -14.55 9.21
CA ILE A 360 -10.14 -13.79 10.12
C ILE A 360 -10.48 -12.29 10.06
N SER A 361 -10.55 -11.63 11.22
CA SER A 361 -10.82 -10.19 11.33
C SER A 361 -9.80 -9.37 10.54
N ARG A 362 -10.31 -8.41 9.78
CA ARG A 362 -9.51 -7.46 8.99
C ARG A 362 -9.41 -6.09 9.67
N GLU A 363 -9.77 -6.05 10.95
CA GLU A 363 -9.47 -4.92 11.81
C GLU A 363 -7.97 -4.90 12.12
N HIS A 364 -7.51 -3.78 12.66
CA HIS A 364 -6.15 -3.67 13.16
C HIS A 364 -6.14 -4.06 14.65
N THR A 365 -4.99 -4.51 15.15
CA THR A 365 -4.80 -4.85 16.56
C THR A 365 -3.58 -4.11 17.08
N ILE A 366 -3.74 -3.51 18.26
CA ILE A 366 -2.69 -2.76 18.95
C ILE A 366 -2.41 -3.44 20.30
N VAL A 367 -1.19 -3.90 20.48
CA VAL A 367 -0.70 -4.52 21.72
C VAL A 367 0.41 -3.66 22.30
N VAL A 368 0.41 -3.49 23.62
CA VAL A 368 1.52 -2.90 24.36
C VAL A 368 2.10 -3.98 25.25
N ASP A 369 3.35 -4.35 24.97
CA ASP A 369 4.07 -5.38 25.72
C ASP A 369 4.57 -4.86 27.08
N PRO A 370 4.90 -5.75 28.04
CA PRO A 370 5.38 -5.34 29.37
C PRO A 370 6.64 -4.47 29.37
N ASN A 371 7.45 -4.55 28.31
CA ASN A 371 8.64 -3.72 28.13
C ASN A 371 8.33 -2.35 27.49
N GLY A 372 7.06 -2.04 27.21
CA GLY A 372 6.62 -0.77 26.63
C GLY A 372 6.56 -0.71 25.12
N LEU A 373 6.96 -1.77 24.41
CA LEU A 373 6.87 -1.81 22.96
C LEU A 373 5.40 -1.82 22.53
N LEU A 374 4.99 -0.82 21.74
CA LEU A 374 3.67 -0.82 21.12
C LEU A 374 3.78 -1.47 19.73
N THR A 375 3.02 -2.53 19.49
CA THR A 375 2.97 -3.21 18.20
C THR A 375 1.58 -3.04 17.57
N VAL A 376 1.56 -2.63 16.30
CA VAL A 376 0.33 -2.53 15.49
C VAL A 376 0.44 -3.42 14.26
N THR A 377 -0.60 -4.22 14.01
CA THR A 377 -0.71 -5.06 12.82
C THR A 377 -2.17 -5.21 12.37
N GLY A 378 -2.39 -5.83 11.22
CA GLY A 378 -3.72 -5.90 10.61
C GLY A 378 -4.12 -4.64 9.87
N GLY A 379 -5.43 -4.44 9.77
CA GLY A 379 -6.02 -3.29 9.08
C GLY A 379 -5.82 -3.26 7.56
N LYS A 380 -6.03 -2.09 6.97
CA LYS A 380 -6.08 -1.90 5.50
C LYS A 380 -5.46 -0.56 5.12
N TRP A 381 -5.04 -0.47 3.85
CA TRP A 381 -4.69 0.80 3.23
C TRP A 381 -5.81 1.84 3.38
N THR A 382 -7.09 1.49 3.18
CA THR A 382 -8.19 2.47 3.28
C THR A 382 -8.24 3.16 4.65
N THR A 383 -7.86 2.48 5.74
CA THR A 383 -8.03 2.97 7.11
C THR A 383 -6.70 3.32 7.79
N TYR A 384 -5.61 3.50 7.02
CA TYR A 384 -4.28 3.78 7.58
C TYR A 384 -4.26 5.00 8.52
N ARG A 385 -5.04 6.03 8.20
CA ARG A 385 -5.07 7.30 8.94
C ARG A 385 -5.85 7.18 10.25
N ALA A 386 -7.03 6.56 10.25
CA ALA A 386 -7.74 6.21 11.48
C ALA A 386 -6.89 5.31 12.40
N MET A 387 -6.21 4.30 11.82
CA MET A 387 -5.30 3.43 12.57
C MET A 387 -4.14 4.20 13.22
N ALA A 388 -3.60 5.22 12.53
CA ALA A 388 -2.57 6.08 13.11
C ALA A 388 -3.09 6.90 14.30
N GLU A 389 -4.31 7.42 14.23
CA GLU A 389 -4.97 8.08 15.37
C GLU A 389 -5.13 7.12 16.55
N ASP A 390 -5.58 5.89 16.30
CA ASP A 390 -5.79 4.87 17.34
C ASP A 390 -4.47 4.45 18.00
N VAL A 391 -3.38 4.32 17.24
CA VAL A 391 -2.04 4.04 17.77
C VAL A 391 -1.57 5.14 18.71
N LEU A 392 -1.69 6.43 18.32
CA LEU A 392 -1.26 7.52 19.19
C LEU A 392 -2.15 7.67 20.41
N ASN A 393 -3.47 7.50 20.27
CA ASN A 393 -4.38 7.47 21.40
C ASN A 393 -3.98 6.37 22.39
N LYS A 394 -3.61 5.18 21.89
CA LYS A 394 -3.12 4.10 22.74
C LYS A 394 -1.81 4.44 23.44
N CYS A 395 -0.89 5.15 22.80
CA CYS A 395 0.32 5.67 23.46
C CYS A 395 -0.03 6.60 24.62
N PHE A 396 -1.00 7.51 24.44
CA PHE A 396 -1.43 8.45 25.48
C PHE A 396 -2.11 7.73 26.64
N ASP A 397 -3.04 6.82 26.35
CA ASP A 397 -3.78 6.04 27.36
C ASP A 397 -2.84 5.19 28.23
N LYS A 398 -1.71 4.76 27.68
CA LYS A 398 -0.68 3.98 28.38
C LYS A 398 0.42 4.82 29.00
N GLY A 399 0.36 6.14 28.88
CA GLY A 399 1.38 7.05 29.40
C GLY A 399 2.74 6.92 28.72
N LEU A 400 2.79 6.31 27.52
CA LEU A 400 4.02 6.17 26.72
C LEU A 400 4.39 7.48 26.01
N LEU A 401 3.39 8.33 25.77
CA LEU A 401 3.55 9.68 25.22
C LEU A 401 2.68 10.66 26.00
N SER A 402 3.11 11.91 26.07
CA SER A 402 2.28 13.00 26.59
C SER A 402 1.09 13.27 25.66
N THR A 403 -0.10 13.46 26.22
CA THR A 403 -1.30 13.74 25.43
C THR A 403 -1.16 15.06 24.67
N ARG A 404 -1.46 15.04 23.37
CA ARG A 404 -1.51 16.25 22.52
C ARG A 404 -2.80 16.31 21.71
N PRO A 405 -3.28 17.52 21.31
CA PRO A 405 -4.46 17.67 20.47
C PRO A 405 -4.36 16.88 19.15
N SER A 406 -5.51 16.60 18.53
CA SER A 406 -5.52 15.95 17.21
C SER A 406 -4.87 16.84 16.13
N ALA A 407 -4.09 16.22 15.25
CA ALA A 407 -3.43 16.85 14.11
C ALA A 407 -4.36 17.27 12.96
N ASN A 408 -5.68 17.02 13.06
CA ASN A 408 -6.65 17.25 11.97
C ASN A 408 -6.22 16.60 10.63
N THR A 409 -5.67 15.38 10.69
CA THR A 409 -5.21 14.63 9.49
C THR A 409 -6.33 14.35 8.48
N LYS A 410 -7.59 14.45 8.91
CA LYS A 410 -8.78 14.39 8.03
C LYS A 410 -8.83 15.49 6.97
N ASN A 411 -8.16 16.61 7.20
CA ASN A 411 -8.14 17.75 6.29
C ASN A 411 -6.72 18.15 5.87
N HIS A 412 -5.71 17.39 6.28
CA HIS A 412 -4.31 17.65 5.93
C HIS A 412 -4.02 17.10 4.53
N ARG A 413 -3.78 18.01 3.57
CA ARG A 413 -3.45 17.64 2.20
C ARG A 413 -2.03 17.12 2.14
N LEU A 414 -1.80 16.04 1.39
CA LEU A 414 -0.47 15.51 1.20
C LEU A 414 0.32 16.34 0.19
N LEU A 415 1.65 16.30 0.29
CA LEU A 415 2.53 16.90 -0.70
C LEU A 415 2.14 16.44 -2.12
N GLY A 416 2.18 17.37 -3.08
CA GLY A 416 1.74 17.14 -4.46
C GLY A 416 0.24 17.35 -4.69
N ALA A 417 -0.61 17.48 -3.66
CA ALA A 417 -2.06 17.56 -3.84
C ALA A 417 -2.53 18.85 -4.54
N PRO A 418 -3.10 18.78 -5.76
CA PRO A 418 -3.49 19.97 -6.53
C PRO A 418 -4.73 20.67 -5.96
N GLY A 419 -4.90 21.98 -6.21
CA GLY A 419 -6.11 22.73 -5.80
C GLY A 419 -7.42 22.06 -6.26
N LYS A 420 -8.54 22.31 -5.55
CA LYS A 420 -9.87 21.71 -5.84
C LYS A 420 -10.36 21.81 -7.30
N ASN A 421 -9.86 22.79 -8.05
CA ASN A 421 -10.29 23.08 -9.43
C ASN A 421 -9.32 22.56 -10.50
N ALA A 422 -8.25 21.87 -10.12
CA ALA A 422 -7.33 21.29 -11.10
C ALA A 422 -7.99 20.08 -11.78
N PRO A 423 -8.00 20.01 -13.13
CA PRO A 423 -8.58 18.86 -13.82
C PRO A 423 -7.74 17.61 -13.50
N PRO A 424 -8.33 16.55 -12.92
CA PRO A 424 -7.59 15.35 -12.61
C PRO A 424 -7.31 14.56 -13.89
N SER A 425 -6.05 14.18 -14.11
CA SER A 425 -5.74 13.08 -15.03
C SER A 425 -6.18 11.77 -14.38
N PRO A 426 -6.94 10.90 -15.07
CA PRO A 426 -7.42 9.66 -14.48
C PRO A 426 -6.28 8.70 -14.14
N ILE A 427 -6.26 8.14 -12.93
CA ILE A 427 -5.22 7.18 -12.48
C ILE A 427 -5.16 5.91 -13.38
N PHE A 428 -6.27 5.54 -14.02
CA PHE A 428 -6.30 4.42 -14.94
C PHE A 428 -5.60 4.71 -16.28
N ALA A 429 -5.36 5.98 -16.63
CA ALA A 429 -4.62 6.35 -17.84
C ALA A 429 -3.15 5.96 -17.70
N GLY A 430 -2.43 5.82 -18.82
CA GLY A 430 -1.00 5.47 -18.80
C GLY A 430 -0.19 6.41 -17.89
N PRO A 431 0.90 5.93 -17.26
CA PRO A 431 1.69 6.74 -16.34
C PRO A 431 2.25 7.98 -17.05
N GLY A 432 2.36 9.08 -16.31
CA GLY A 432 2.77 10.37 -16.86
C GLY A 432 3.08 11.38 -15.76
N VAL A 433 3.48 12.59 -16.18
CA VAL A 433 3.87 13.68 -15.27
C VAL A 433 2.75 14.08 -14.29
N HIS A 434 1.49 13.84 -14.64
CA HIS A 434 0.34 14.10 -13.77
C HIS A 434 0.39 13.39 -12.39
N LEU A 435 1.17 12.30 -12.27
CA LEU A 435 1.39 11.59 -11.00
C LEU A 435 2.11 12.43 -9.94
N TYR A 436 2.73 13.55 -10.33
CA TYR A 436 3.43 14.48 -9.44
C TYR A 436 2.56 15.64 -8.96
N GLY A 437 1.33 15.80 -9.48
CA GLY A 437 0.39 16.82 -9.02
C GLY A 437 0.96 18.23 -9.06
N THR A 438 1.05 18.94 -7.93
CA THR A 438 1.64 20.30 -7.89
C THR A 438 3.15 20.34 -8.13
N GLU A 439 3.83 19.20 -8.12
CA GLU A 439 5.29 19.10 -8.27
C GLU A 439 5.72 18.91 -9.73
N MET A 440 4.77 18.85 -10.67
CA MET A 440 5.06 18.70 -12.10
C MET A 440 6.10 19.70 -12.62
N ALA A 441 5.95 20.98 -12.29
CA ALA A 441 6.89 22.02 -12.71
C ALA A 441 8.30 21.78 -12.17
N ALA A 442 8.44 21.31 -10.92
CA ALA A 442 9.74 21.00 -10.35
C ALA A 442 10.41 19.81 -11.07
N VAL A 443 9.63 18.80 -11.46
CA VAL A 443 10.12 17.69 -12.29
C VAL A 443 10.59 18.21 -13.65
N GLU A 444 9.81 19.05 -14.32
CA GLU A 444 10.13 19.57 -15.66
C GLU A 444 11.39 20.47 -15.66
N THR A 445 11.74 21.08 -14.54
CA THR A 445 13.02 21.81 -14.40
C THR A 445 14.26 20.91 -14.32
N CYS A 446 14.09 19.60 -14.07
CA CYS A 446 15.22 18.68 -14.08
C CYS A 446 15.72 18.43 -15.53
N PRO A 447 17.04 18.27 -15.75
CA PRO A 447 17.58 17.98 -17.07
C PRO A 447 17.01 16.70 -17.69
N GLY A 448 16.79 16.73 -19.01
CA GLY A 448 16.34 15.57 -19.80
C GLY A 448 14.83 15.29 -19.73
N HIS A 449 14.00 16.31 -19.50
CA HIS A 449 12.53 16.16 -19.47
C HIS A 449 11.94 15.76 -20.83
N GLU A 450 12.61 16.07 -21.94
CA GLU A 450 12.20 15.64 -23.29
C GLU A 450 12.69 14.24 -23.66
N ASN A 451 13.67 13.69 -22.92
CA ASN A 451 14.24 12.38 -23.23
C ASN A 451 13.45 11.27 -22.54
N VAL A 452 12.62 10.56 -23.30
CA VAL A 452 11.75 9.48 -22.82
C VAL A 452 12.49 8.14 -22.85
N LEU A 453 12.57 7.49 -21.69
CA LEU A 453 13.24 6.19 -21.49
C LEU A 453 12.32 4.99 -21.75
N GLY A 454 11.00 5.16 -21.60
CA GLY A 454 10.01 4.11 -21.80
C GLY A 454 8.73 4.34 -21.00
N MET A 455 7.58 3.98 -21.59
CA MET A 455 6.25 4.17 -20.99
C MET A 455 6.00 5.58 -20.42
N GLY A 456 6.59 6.62 -21.00
CA GLY A 456 6.44 8.00 -20.54
C GLY A 456 7.38 8.44 -19.42
N LEU A 457 8.27 7.56 -18.92
CA LEU A 457 9.32 7.94 -17.98
C LEU A 457 10.35 8.80 -18.70
N THR A 458 10.74 9.92 -18.11
CA THR A 458 11.81 10.78 -18.65
C THR A 458 13.04 10.76 -17.76
N GLU A 459 14.20 11.19 -18.26
CA GLU A 459 15.38 11.33 -17.40
C GLU A 459 15.13 12.29 -16.22
N ALA A 460 14.42 13.38 -16.47
CA ALA A 460 14.07 14.36 -15.46
C ALA A 460 13.33 13.73 -14.28
N MET A 461 12.40 12.80 -14.54
CA MET A 461 11.69 12.06 -13.50
C MET A 461 12.62 11.13 -12.70
N VAL A 462 13.61 10.51 -13.33
CA VAL A 462 14.63 9.69 -12.64
C VAL A 462 15.48 10.57 -11.72
N ARG A 463 15.95 11.72 -12.22
CA ARG A 463 16.73 12.68 -11.41
C ARG A 463 15.92 13.22 -10.25
N TYR A 464 14.66 13.59 -10.50
CA TYR A 464 13.75 14.03 -9.44
C TYR A 464 13.55 12.94 -8.38
N ALA A 465 13.42 11.68 -8.80
CA ALA A 465 13.26 10.58 -7.86
C ALA A 465 14.47 10.42 -6.93
N VAL A 466 15.70 10.58 -7.45
CA VAL A 466 16.93 10.54 -6.65
C VAL A 466 17.02 11.74 -5.70
N ARG A 467 16.78 12.94 -6.21
CA ARG A 467 16.94 14.19 -5.44
C ARG A 467 15.89 14.37 -4.35
N GLU A 468 14.63 14.08 -4.67
CA GLU A 468 13.49 14.51 -3.86
C GLU A 468 12.64 13.35 -3.32
N GLU A 469 12.80 12.14 -3.86
CA GLU A 469 11.91 11.00 -3.57
C GLU A 469 12.61 9.76 -3.02
N TYR A 470 13.80 9.94 -2.42
CA TYR A 470 14.52 8.88 -1.71
C TYR A 470 14.90 7.68 -2.62
N ALA A 471 15.16 7.88 -3.92
CA ALA A 471 15.64 6.80 -4.79
C ALA A 471 17.13 6.52 -4.58
N TYR A 472 17.45 5.27 -4.24
CA TYR A 472 18.82 4.78 -4.11
C TYR A 472 19.08 3.53 -4.96
N THR A 473 18.03 2.89 -5.47
CA THR A 473 18.15 1.72 -6.36
C THR A 473 17.27 1.86 -7.60
N VAL A 474 17.61 1.15 -8.69
CA VAL A 474 16.78 1.06 -9.90
C VAL A 474 15.38 0.53 -9.56
N GLU A 475 15.30 -0.42 -8.62
CA GLU A 475 14.03 -0.95 -8.13
C GLU A 475 13.15 0.14 -7.55
N ASP A 476 13.71 1.07 -6.76
CA ASP A 476 12.93 2.17 -6.21
C ASP A 476 12.23 2.96 -7.33
N VAL A 477 13.00 3.38 -8.33
CA VAL A 477 12.51 4.15 -9.46
C VAL A 477 11.47 3.36 -10.25
N LEU A 478 11.83 2.18 -10.75
CA LEU A 478 11.01 1.45 -11.72
C LEU A 478 9.87 0.64 -11.09
N ALA A 479 9.97 0.27 -9.82
CA ALA A 479 8.92 -0.48 -9.13
C ALA A 479 7.96 0.43 -8.35
N ARG A 480 8.45 1.46 -7.68
CA ARG A 480 7.64 2.25 -6.73
C ARG A 480 7.31 3.66 -7.19
N ARG A 481 8.23 4.37 -7.84
CA ARG A 481 8.02 5.76 -8.26
C ARG A 481 7.37 5.81 -9.64
N TRP A 482 7.77 4.92 -10.54
CA TRP A 482 7.23 4.84 -11.90
C TRP A 482 6.29 3.65 -12.16
N ARG A 483 6.32 2.62 -11.30
CA ARG A 483 5.44 1.45 -11.34
C ARG A 483 5.63 0.47 -12.51
N VAL A 484 6.51 0.73 -13.47
CA VAL A 484 6.66 -0.13 -14.67
C VAL A 484 6.97 -1.59 -14.36
N LEU A 485 7.70 -1.93 -13.29
CA LEU A 485 7.89 -3.35 -12.90
C LEU A 485 6.55 -4.08 -12.70
N PHE A 486 5.56 -3.40 -12.13
CA PHE A 486 4.22 -3.93 -11.90
C PHE A 486 3.33 -3.89 -13.15
N LEU A 487 3.67 -3.08 -14.15
CA LEU A 487 2.87 -2.92 -15.37
C LEU A 487 3.37 -3.85 -16.48
N ASP A 488 4.69 -3.96 -16.63
CA ASP A 488 5.37 -4.75 -17.64
C ASP A 488 6.84 -4.99 -17.24
N ALA A 489 7.14 -6.19 -16.74
CA ALA A 489 8.46 -6.54 -16.22
C ALA A 489 9.53 -6.62 -17.32
N LYS A 490 9.14 -6.94 -18.57
CA LYS A 490 10.08 -6.96 -19.72
C LYS A 490 10.49 -5.54 -20.09
N VAL A 491 9.52 -4.63 -20.17
CA VAL A 491 9.80 -3.21 -20.41
C VAL A 491 10.64 -2.64 -19.27
N ALA A 492 10.30 -2.95 -18.01
CA ALA A 492 11.07 -2.52 -16.84
C ALA A 492 12.54 -2.96 -16.92
N SER A 493 12.79 -4.23 -17.28
CA SER A 493 14.13 -4.77 -17.48
C SER A 493 14.91 -3.99 -18.55
N SER A 494 14.27 -3.71 -19.69
CA SER A 494 14.90 -2.94 -20.79
C SER A 494 15.27 -1.50 -20.41
N MET A 495 14.53 -0.89 -19.48
CA MET A 495 14.79 0.47 -19.00
C MET A 495 15.89 0.54 -17.92
N GLY A 496 16.21 -0.60 -17.29
CA GLY A 496 17.06 -0.64 -16.09
C GLY A 496 18.44 -0.02 -16.27
N ALA A 497 19.12 -0.30 -17.40
CA ALA A 497 20.47 0.20 -17.66
C ALA A 497 20.51 1.73 -17.82
N ALA A 498 19.54 2.31 -18.54
CA ALA A 498 19.44 3.76 -18.71
C ALA A 498 19.15 4.45 -17.38
N VAL A 499 18.22 3.91 -16.59
CA VAL A 499 17.90 4.43 -15.24
C VAL A 499 19.13 4.36 -14.33
N ALA A 500 19.84 3.24 -14.30
CA ALA A 500 21.06 3.08 -13.49
C ALA A 500 22.11 4.14 -13.84
N ALA A 501 22.35 4.38 -15.13
CA ALA A 501 23.32 5.37 -15.60
C ALA A 501 22.96 6.80 -15.16
N ILE A 502 21.67 7.16 -15.23
CA ILE A 502 21.19 8.46 -14.75
C ILE A 502 21.35 8.58 -13.24
N MET A 503 21.00 7.55 -12.48
CA MET A 503 21.18 7.53 -11.02
C MET A 503 22.66 7.69 -10.63
N GLN A 504 23.57 7.04 -11.34
CA GLN A 504 25.01 7.21 -11.14
C GLN A 504 25.46 8.65 -11.43
N SER A 505 24.92 9.28 -12.48
CA SER A 505 25.20 10.70 -12.76
C SER A 505 24.68 11.65 -11.67
N GLU A 506 23.74 11.20 -10.84
CA GLU A 506 23.20 11.93 -9.68
C GLU A 506 23.93 11.55 -8.36
N GLY A 507 25.02 10.78 -8.44
CA GLY A 507 25.84 10.42 -7.27
C GLY A 507 25.38 9.17 -6.52
N VAL A 508 24.57 8.29 -7.14
CA VAL A 508 24.25 6.98 -6.58
C VAL A 508 25.34 5.97 -6.95
N ASP A 509 26.17 5.58 -5.98
CA ASP A 509 27.33 4.70 -6.20
C ASP A 509 26.96 3.33 -6.78
N ASN A 510 26.00 2.65 -6.15
CA ASN A 510 25.52 1.33 -6.56
C ASN A 510 23.99 1.32 -6.69
N PRO A 511 23.45 1.55 -7.90
CA PRO A 511 22.00 1.54 -8.12
C PRO A 511 21.38 0.12 -8.14
N ARG A 512 22.15 -0.95 -7.90
CA ARG A 512 21.69 -2.35 -7.82
C ARG A 512 20.98 -2.87 -9.07
N LEU A 513 21.57 -2.59 -10.24
CA LEU A 513 21.01 -2.98 -11.53
C LEU A 513 20.89 -4.50 -11.66
N THR A 514 21.92 -5.26 -11.29
CA THR A 514 21.93 -6.72 -11.43
C THR A 514 20.84 -7.40 -10.62
N GLU A 515 20.62 -6.93 -9.39
CA GLU A 515 19.54 -7.40 -8.52
C GLU A 515 18.18 -7.07 -9.12
N PHE A 516 18.01 -5.87 -9.67
CA PHE A 516 16.77 -5.46 -10.32
C PHE A 516 16.46 -6.29 -11.58
N LEU A 517 17.46 -6.61 -12.42
CA LEU A 517 17.24 -7.45 -13.60
C LEU A 517 16.78 -8.86 -13.22
N LYS A 518 17.36 -9.46 -12.16
CA LYS A 518 16.89 -10.73 -11.60
C LYS A 518 15.49 -10.62 -11.02
N LEU A 519 15.17 -9.50 -10.37
CA LEU A 519 13.81 -9.24 -9.86
C LEU A 519 12.78 -9.18 -10.99
N CYS A 520 13.12 -8.62 -12.15
CA CYS A 520 12.22 -8.59 -13.31
C CYS A 520 11.81 -10.00 -13.77
N GLU A 521 12.72 -10.97 -13.73
CA GLU A 521 12.42 -12.37 -14.07
C GLU A 521 11.40 -12.98 -13.08
N HIS A 522 11.49 -12.63 -11.79
CA HIS A 522 10.54 -13.07 -10.76
C HIS A 522 9.11 -12.54 -10.98
N TYR A 523 8.95 -11.44 -11.72
CA TYR A 523 7.65 -10.82 -12.04
C TYR A 523 7.04 -11.36 -13.35
N LEU A 524 7.68 -12.33 -14.00
CA LEU A 524 7.16 -13.00 -15.19
C LEU A 524 6.63 -14.40 -14.84
N PRO A 525 5.70 -14.95 -15.65
CA PRO A 525 5.35 -16.36 -15.52
C PRO A 525 6.60 -17.19 -15.86
N GLY A 526 7.04 -18.01 -14.91
CA GLY A 526 8.11 -18.99 -15.11
C GLY A 526 7.76 -20.11 -16.08
#